data_AF-A0A931XUH4-F1
#
_entry.id   AF-A0A931XUH4-F1
#
_cell.length_a   1.000
_cell.length_b   1.000
_cell.length_c   1.000
_cell.angle_alpha   90.00
_cell.angle_beta   90.00
_cell.angle_gamma   90.00
#
_symmetry.space_group_name_H-M   'P 1'
#
loop_
_entity.id
_entity.type
_entity.pdbx_description
1 polymer ?
#
loop_
_entity_poly.entity_id
_entity_poly.type
_entity_poly.pdbx_seq_one_letter_code
_entity_poly.pdbx_strand_id
1 'polypeptide(L)' 'MLAVPWAVAGPAGAAQQPAQLHQLLGALGLGPPLSEEPAAFTLPKLRGQRQVRLQDYQGQVVLLYFWATW' A
#
# COMPACT_ATOMS: atom_id res chain seq x y z
N MET A 1 -36.63 19.95 -30.13
CA MET A 1 -35.31 19.94 -29.48
C MET A 1 -35.52 20.06 -27.98
N LEU A 2 -35.27 19.01 -27.20
CA LEU A 2 -35.33 19.03 -25.73
C LEU A 2 -33.96 18.58 -25.22
N ALA A 3 -33.26 19.47 -24.51
CA ALA A 3 -31.97 19.20 -23.90
C ALA A 3 -32.16 18.46 -22.57
N VAL A 4 -31.31 17.47 -22.29
CA VAL A 4 -31.38 16.62 -21.10
C VAL A 4 -30.47 17.21 -20.01
N PRO A 5 -30.97 17.58 -18.81
CA PRO A 5 -30.10 17.91 -17.71
C PRO A 5 -30.16 16.77 -16.68
N TRP A 6 -29.55 15.64 -17.00
CA TRP A 6 -29.18 14.67 -15.97
C TRP A 6 -27.74 15.00 -15.54
N ALA A 7 -27.57 16.07 -14.77
CA ALA A 7 -26.32 16.27 -14.07
C ALA A 7 -26.29 15.24 -12.91
N VAL A 8 -25.64 14.10 -13.14
CA VAL A 8 -25.21 13.25 -12.04
C VAL A 8 -24.10 14.00 -11.32
N ALA A 9 -24.42 14.55 -10.15
CA ALA A 9 -23.40 14.95 -9.19
C ALA A 9 -22.61 13.69 -8.82
N GLY A 10 -21.44 13.52 -9.45
CA GLY A 10 -20.51 12.45 -9.10
C GLY A 10 -20.09 12.60 -7.63
N PRO A 11 -19.78 11.49 -6.92
CA PRO A 11 -19.49 11.54 -5.50
C PRO A 11 -18.17 12.28 -5.28
N ALA A 12 -18.26 13.57 -4.97
CA ALA A 12 -17.12 14.39 -4.56
C ALA A 12 -16.36 13.77 -3.37
N GLY A 13 -17.01 12.91 -2.58
CA GLY A 13 -16.42 12.25 -1.41
C GLY A 13 -15.53 11.02 -1.68
N ALA A 14 -15.60 10.39 -2.85
CA ALA A 14 -14.85 9.14 -3.10
C ALA A 14 -13.32 9.38 -3.27
N ALA A 15 -12.94 10.56 -3.77
CA ALA A 15 -11.55 10.91 -4.00
C ALA A 15 -10.79 11.35 -2.74
N GLN A 16 -11.49 11.70 -1.65
CA GLN A 16 -10.90 12.22 -0.41
C GLN A 16 -10.57 11.16 0.63
N GLN A 17 -11.24 10.01 0.55
CA GLN A 17 -11.07 8.89 1.50
C GLN A 17 -9.63 8.35 1.56
N PRO A 18 -8.89 8.20 0.43
CA PRO A 18 -7.51 7.74 0.49
C PRO A 18 -6.62 8.74 1.23
N ALA A 19 -6.70 10.03 0.89
CA ALA A 19 -5.87 11.07 1.51
C ALA A 19 -6.15 11.21 3.01
N GLN A 20 -7.43 11.15 3.39
CA GLN A 20 -7.86 11.29 4.77
C GLN A 20 -7.46 10.08 5.63
N LEU A 21 -7.52 8.86 5.07
CA LEU A 21 -7.01 7.66 5.72
C LEU A 21 -5.51 7.78 6.01
N HIS A 22 -4.71 8.24 5.05
CA HIS A 22 -3.26 8.39 5.26
C HIS A 22 -2.95 9.42 6.36
N GLN A 23 -3.71 10.52 6.42
CA GLN A 23 -3.57 11.51 7.50
C GLN A 23 -3.91 10.93 8.88
N LEU A 24 -4.99 10.14 8.97
CA LEU A 24 -5.40 9.48 10.22
C LEU A 24 -4.39 8.43 10.67
N LEU A 25 -3.87 7.60 9.76
CA LEU A 25 -2.82 6.64 10.07
C LEU A 25 -1.54 7.33 10.53
N GLY A 26 -1.16 8.45 9.90
CA GLY A 26 -0.03 9.27 10.31
C GLY A 26 -0.21 9.85 11.71
N ALA A 27 -1.39 10.39 12.02
CA ALA A 27 -1.71 10.92 13.36
C ALA A 27 -1.67 9.84 14.46
N LEU A 28 -2.01 8.61 14.12
CA LEU A 28 -1.95 7.45 15.01
C LEU A 28 -0.56 6.80 15.09
N GLY A 29 0.41 7.26 14.29
CA GLY A 29 1.73 6.62 14.18
C GLY A 29 1.70 5.22 13.55
N LEU A 30 0.63 4.89 12.84
CA LEU A 30 0.40 3.59 12.18
C LEU A 30 0.84 3.59 10.70
N GLY A 31 1.41 4.69 10.22
CA GLY A 31 2.04 4.74 8.91
C GLY A 31 3.38 3.98 8.92
N PRO A 32 3.81 3.41 7.79
CA PRO A 32 5.19 2.96 7.68
C PRO A 32 6.09 4.14 8.06
N PRO A 33 7.11 3.95 8.92
CA PRO A 33 8.05 5.01 9.17
C PRO A 33 8.59 5.47 7.82
N LEU A 34 8.66 6.78 7.60
CA LEU A 34 9.41 7.38 6.49
C LEU A 34 10.93 7.20 6.73
N SER A 35 11.33 6.03 7.24
CA SER A 35 12.72 5.66 7.36
C SER A 35 13.28 5.53 5.95
N GLU A 36 14.40 6.20 5.70
CA GLU A 36 15.12 6.09 4.44
C GLU A 36 15.63 4.67 4.20
N GLU A 37 15.76 3.86 5.26
CA GLU A 37 16.27 2.50 5.19
C GLU A 37 15.18 1.45 5.50
N PRO A 38 14.96 0.46 4.61
CA PRO A 38 14.04 -0.65 4.84
C PRO A 38 14.45 -1.49 6.05
N ALA A 39 13.48 -1.88 6.89
CA ALA A 39 13.72 -2.79 8.00
C ALA A 39 14.19 -4.17 7.50
N ALA A 40 15.27 -4.69 8.08
CA ALA A 40 15.76 -6.02 7.78
C ALA A 40 14.73 -7.08 8.19
N PHE A 41 14.47 -8.05 7.31
CA PHE A 41 13.62 -9.20 7.61
C PHE A 41 14.14 -10.49 6.98
N THR A 42 13.69 -11.61 7.55
CA THR A 42 13.92 -12.95 7.05
C THR A 42 12.59 -13.71 7.04
N LEU A 43 12.24 -14.31 5.90
CA LEU A 43 11.00 -15.05 5.70
C LEU A 43 11.30 -16.49 5.28
N PRO A 44 10.48 -17.48 5.68
CA PRO A 44 10.54 -18.80 5.09
C PRO A 44 10.12 -18.75 3.62
N LYS A 45 10.76 -19.56 2.76
CA LYS A 45 10.24 -19.74 1.39
C LYS A 45 8.96 -20.55 1.41
N LEU A 46 8.11 -20.27 0.41
CA LEU A 46 6.90 -21.07 0.16
C LEU A 46 7.22 -22.53 -0.23
N ARG A 47 8.42 -22.81 -0.76
CA ARG A 47 8.90 -24.17 -1.03
C ARG A 47 10.34 -24.37 -0.59
N GLY A 48 10.61 -25.56 -0.07
CA GLY A 48 11.94 -25.98 0.39
C GLY A 48 12.30 -25.44 1.77
N GLN A 49 13.49 -25.81 2.25
CA GLN A 49 13.98 -25.47 3.60
C GLN A 49 14.75 -24.13 3.66
N ARG A 50 14.78 -23.36 2.57
CA ARG A 50 15.56 -22.12 2.50
C ARG A 50 14.75 -20.91 2.96
N GLN A 51 15.46 -19.91 3.47
CA GLN A 51 14.91 -18.63 3.85
C GLN A 51 15.14 -17.58 2.74
N VAL A 52 14.38 -16.49 2.78
CA VAL A 52 14.54 -15.28 1.96
C VAL A 52 14.86 -14.14 2.90
N ARG A 53 15.99 -13.46 2.70
CA ARG A 53 16.37 -12.28 3.48
C ARG A 53 16.36 -11.06 2.58
N LEU A 54 15.93 -9.91 3.10
CA LEU A 54 15.93 -8.67 2.32
C LEU A 54 17.33 -8.31 1.81
N GLN A 55 18.35 -8.55 2.63
CA GLN A 55 19.77 -8.31 2.29
C GLN A 55 20.25 -9.09 1.06
N ASP A 56 19.59 -10.19 0.68
CA ASP A 56 19.98 -10.98 -0.49
C ASP A 56 19.64 -10.24 -1.81
N TYR A 57 18.89 -9.13 -1.74
CA TYR A 57 18.43 -8.31 -2.88
C TYR A 57 18.99 -6.88 -2.86
N GLN A 58 20.10 -6.62 -2.15
CA GLN A 58 20.72 -5.29 -2.14
C GLN A 58 21.09 -4.84 -3.57
N GLY A 59 20.86 -3.55 -3.85
CA GLY A 59 21.11 -2.97 -5.18
C GLY A 59 20.04 -3.30 -6.22
N GLN A 60 18.96 -4.00 -5.84
CA GLN A 60 17.84 -4.31 -6.71
C GLN A 60 16.59 -3.55 -6.28
N VAL A 61 15.75 -3.20 -7.24
CA VAL A 61 14.40 -2.70 -6.96
C VAL A 61 13.53 -3.90 -6.60
N VAL A 62 12.96 -3.89 -5.39
CA VAL A 62 12.15 -4.99 -4.85
C VAL A 62 10.73 -4.51 -4.60
N LEU A 63 9.74 -5.24 -5.13
CA LEU A 63 8.33 -5.05 -4.81
C LEU A 63 7.91 -6.06 -3.73
N LEU A 64 7.49 -5.55 -2.57
CA LEU A 64 6.85 -6.37 -1.54
C LEU A 64 5.33 -6.37 -1.77
N TYR A 65 4.82 -7.51 -2.23
CA TYR A 65 3.39 -7.71 -2.45
C TYR A 65 2.79 -8.49 -1.29
N PHE A 66 2.11 -7.78 -0.38
CA PHE A 66 1.39 -8.38 0.74
C PHE A 66 0.02 -8.87 0.26
N TRP A 67 -0.23 -10.16 0.42
CA TRP A 67 -1.47 -10.80 0.03
C TRP A 67 -1.83 -11.90 1.01
N ALA A 68 -3.10 -12.29 1.02
CA ALA A 68 -3.55 -13.46 1.71
C ALA A 68 -4.84 -13.99 1.11
N THR A 69 -5.17 -15.24 1.44
CA THR A 69 -6.28 -16.00 0.87
C THR A 69 -7.53 -16.00 1.73
N TRP A 70 -7.62 -15.13 2.74
CA TRP A 70 -8.78 -15.06 3.64
C TRP A 70 -9.99 -14.40 2.97
#